data_AF-A0A1B7W552-F1
#
_entry.id   AF-A0A1B7W552-F1
#
_cell.length_a   1.000
_cell.length_b   1.000
_cell.length_c   1.000
_cell.angle_alpha   90.00
_cell.angle_beta   90.00
_cell.angle_gamma   90.00
#
_symmetry.space_group_name_H-M   'P 1'
#
loop_
_entity.id
_entity.type
_entity.pdbx_description
1 polymer ?
#
loop_
_entity_poly.entity_id
_entity_poly.type
_entity_poly.pdbx_seq_one_letter_code
_entity_poly.pdbx_strand_id
1 'polypeptide(L)' 'MNKMESRITINPDICNGRPIITNTRISVQTIMEFLGAGDSIEEILEEYPSLQ' A
#
# COMPACT_ATOMS: atom_id res chain seq x y z
N MET A 1 -5.20 20.10 11.69
CA MET A 1 -4.35 18.91 11.62
C MET A 1 -4.81 18.09 10.43
N ASN A 2 -3.99 17.98 9.40
CA ASN A 2 -4.36 17.28 8.16
C ASN A 2 -4.47 15.79 8.45
N LYS A 3 -5.60 15.18 8.07
CA LYS A 3 -5.92 13.74 8.17
C LYS A 3 -5.06 12.87 7.22
N MET A 4 -3.81 13.27 7.00
CA MET A 4 -2.78 12.64 6.17
C MET A 4 -1.71 11.97 7.05
N GLU A 5 -2.04 11.65 8.29
CA GLU A 5 -1.12 10.99 9.22
C GLU A 5 -0.84 9.56 8.73
N SER A 6 0.33 9.40 8.11
CA SER A 6 1.01 8.17 7.71
C SER A 6 0.15 7.05 7.09
N ARG A 7 -0.11 7.15 5.78
CA ARG A 7 -0.63 6.02 4.96
C ARG A 7 0.34 4.85 4.86
N ILE A 8 1.59 5.03 5.28
CA ILE A 8 2.63 4.02 5.24
C ILE A 8 3.04 3.68 6.67
N THR A 9 3.09 2.39 7.00
CA THR A 9 3.61 1.87 8.26
C THR A 9 4.88 1.06 7.97
N ILE A 10 5.90 1.23 8.81
CA ILE A 10 7.12 0.40 8.80
C ILE A 10 7.23 -0.24 10.16
N ASN A 11 7.17 -1.57 10.21
CA ASN A 11 7.34 -2.35 11.43
C ASN A 11 8.26 -3.55 11.14
N PRO A 12 9.42 -3.69 11.80
CA PRO A 12 10.34 -4.82 11.61
C PRO A 12 9.67 -6.20 11.72
N ASP A 13 8.64 -6.31 12.57
CA ASP A 13 7.90 -7.55 12.82
C ASP A 13 6.84 -7.85 11.74
N ILE A 14 6.57 -6.91 10.82
CA ILE A 14 5.57 -7.03 9.76
C ILE A 14 6.25 -6.92 8.39
N CYS A 15 6.00 -7.89 7.51
CA CYS A 15 6.57 -7.92 6.15
C CYS A 15 8.10 -7.73 6.11
N ASN A 16 8.81 -8.22 7.13
CA ASN A 16 10.27 -8.09 7.30
C ASN A 16 10.75 -6.63 7.32
N GLY A 17 9.96 -5.71 7.91
CA GLY A 17 10.31 -4.30 7.96
C GLY A 17 10.11 -3.55 6.64
N ARG A 18 9.48 -4.16 5.63
CA ARG A 18 9.13 -3.45 4.40
C ARG A 18 8.03 -2.42 4.68
N PRO A 19 8.08 -1.24 4.03
CA PRO A 19 6.98 -0.30 4.06
C PRO A 19 5.69 -0.92 3.52
N ILE A 20 4.63 -0.85 4.31
CA ILE A 20 3.29 -1.34 3.98
C ILE A 20 2.29 -0.20 4.01
N ILE A 21 1.17 -0.35 3.29
CA ILE A 21 0.03 0.53 3.46
C ILE A 21 -0.58 0.25 4.84
N THR A 22 -0.77 1.30 5.64
CA THR A 22 -1.24 1.21 7.04
C THR A 22 -2.52 0.38 7.14
N ASN A 23 -2.61 -0.48 8.15
CA ASN A 23 -3.72 -1.44 8.37
C ASN A 23 -3.88 -2.51 7.28
N THR A 24 -2.92 -2.66 6.37
CA THR A 24 -2.89 -3.74 5.39
C THR A 24 -1.64 -4.60 5.57
N ARG A 25 -1.50 -5.65 4.76
CA ARG A 25 -0.22 -6.36 4.55
C ARG A 25 0.29 -6.19 3.12
N ILE A 26 -0.15 -5.12 2.46
CA ILE A 26 0.23 -4.79 1.09
C ILE A 26 1.44 -3.88 1.15
N SER A 27 2.54 -4.32 0.57
CA SER A 27 3.77 -3.52 0.54
C SER A 27 3.64 -2.37 -0.45
N VAL A 28 4.33 -1.26 -0.17
CA VAL A 28 4.41 -0.15 -1.14
C VAL A 28 5.03 -0.63 -2.45
N GLN A 29 6.01 -1.52 -2.37
CA GLN A 29 6.64 -2.12 -3.54
C GLN A 29 5.62 -2.83 -4.44
N THR A 30 4.69 -3.60 -3.87
CA THR A 30 3.66 -4.31 -4.63
C THR A 30 2.78 -3.33 -5.42
N ILE A 31 2.40 -2.20 -4.82
CA ILE A 31 1.64 -1.16 -5.53
C ILE A 31 2.47 -0.55 -6.66
N MET A 32 3.76 -0.31 -6.42
CA MET A 32 4.67 0.21 -7.45
C MET A 32 4.88 -0.78 -8.60
N GLU A 33 4.85 -2.08 -8.33
CA GLU A 33 4.94 -3.14 -9.34
C GLU A 33 3.71 -3.15 -10.25
N PHE A 34 2.49 -3.06 -9.69
CA PHE A 34 1.25 -2.95 -10.48
C PHE A 34 1.25 -1.70 -11.37
N LEU A 35 1.57 -0.54 -10.79
CA LEU A 35 1.67 0.71 -11.55
C LEU A 35 2.76 0.63 -12.64
N GLY A 36 3.88 -0.04 -12.35
CA GLY A 36 4.97 -0.27 -13.30
C GLY A 36 4.60 -1.26 -14.41
N ALA A 37 3.70 -2.21 -14.14
CA ALA A 37 3.15 -3.14 -15.12
C ALA A 37 2.09 -2.49 -16.04
N GLY A 38 1.55 -1.34 -15.64
CA GLY A 38 0.59 -0.55 -16.42
C GLY A 38 -0.84 -0.61 -15.88
N ASP A 39 -1.05 -1.22 -14.71
CA ASP A 39 -2.37 -1.24 -14.07
C ASP A 39 -2.80 0.17 -13.66
N SER A 40 -4.08 0.48 -13.88
CA SER A 40 -4.67 1.73 -13.43
C SER A 40 -4.89 1.73 -11.92
N ILE A 41 -5.01 2.93 -11.33
CA ILE A 41 -5.30 3.06 -9.91
C ILE A 41 -6.68 2.45 -9.60
N GLU A 42 -7.64 2.64 -10.50
CA GLU A 42 -9.00 2.12 -10.38
C GLU A 42 -9.01 0.58 -10.30
N GLU A 43 -8.29 -0.10 -11.21
CA GLU A 43 -8.15 -1.56 -11.19
C GLU A 43 -7.50 -2.05 -9.90
N ILE A 44 -6.42 -1.39 -9.44
CA ILE A 44 -5.76 -1.73 -8.18
C ILE A 44 -6.72 -1.57 -6.98
N LEU A 45 -7.57 -0.55 -6.96
CA LEU A 45 -8.53 -0.33 -5.87
C LEU A 45 -9.71 -1.31 -5.93
N GLU A 46 -10.11 -1.76 -7.12
CA GLU A 46 -11.11 -2.82 -7.30
C GLU A 46 -10.59 -4.17 -6.80
N GLU A 47 -9.32 -4.50 -7.07
CA GLU A 47 -8.67 -5.72 -6.58
C GLU A 47 -8.33 -5.67 -5.09
N TYR A 48 -7.96 -4.48 -4.58
CA TYR A 48 -7.59 -4.27 -3.19
C TYR A 48 -8.45 -3.19 -2.51
N PRO A 49 -9.73 -3.47 -2.21
CA PRO A 49 -10.63 -2.49 -1.56
C PRO A 49 -10.13 -1.97 -0.20
N SER A 50 -9.22 -2.70 0.46
CA SER A 50 -8.59 -2.28 1.72
C SER A 50 -7.67 -1.05 1.59
N LEU A 51 -7.38 -0.60 0.36
CA LEU A 51 -6.55 0.57 0.09
C LEU A 51 -7.33 1.91 0.09
N GLN A 52 -8.66 1.86 0.16
CA GLN A 52 -9.53 3.05 0.16
C GLN A 52 -9.51 3.81 1.50
#